data_AF-A0A2X2DJT1-F1
#
_entry.id   AF-A0A2X2DJT1-F1
#
_cell.length_a   1.000
_cell.length_b   1.000
_cell.length_c   1.000
_cell.angle_alpha   90.00
_cell.angle_beta   90.00
_cell.angle_gamma   90.00
#
_symmetry.space_group_name_H-M   'P 1'
#
loop_
_entity.id
_entity.type
_entity.pdbx_description
1 polymer ?
#
loop_
_entity_poly.entity_id
_entity_poly.type
_entity_poly.pdbx_seq_one_letter_code
_entity_poly.pdbx_strand_id
1 'polypeptide(L)'
;MNAPLRLAIVRQKYRPDGGAERFIARALDALSSDALELNVITRQWQGDTHPDWHIHLCNPKKYGRISRESGFAKAARACWQEKPL
;
A
#
# COMPACT_ATOMS: atom_id res chain seq x y z
N MET A 1 -10.48 15.26 -18.70
CA MET A 1 -10.75 14.33 -17.59
C MET A 1 -9.45 14.14 -16.84
N ASN A 2 -9.37 14.58 -15.59
CA ASN A 2 -8.17 14.39 -14.77
C ASN A 2 -8.20 12.95 -14.25
N ALA A 3 -7.14 12.18 -14.49
CA ALA A 3 -7.00 10.87 -13.85
C ALA A 3 -6.85 11.08 -12.33
N PRO A 4 -7.48 10.24 -11.50
CA PRO A 4 -7.31 10.33 -10.06
C PRO A 4 -5.83 10.12 -9.69
N LEU A 5 -5.35 10.89 -8.73
CA LEU A 5 -4.04 10.73 -8.12
C LEU A 5 -4.00 9.35 -7.44
N ARG A 6 -3.06 8.51 -7.86
CA ARG A 6 -2.86 7.18 -7.30
C ARG A 6 -1.78 7.22 -6.22
N LEU A 7 -2.12 6.90 -4.98
CA LEU A 7 -1.17 6.85 -3.87
C LEU A 7 -0.94 5.42 -3.39
N ALA A 8 0.32 4.97 -3.31
CA ALA A 8 0.67 3.64 -2.80
C ALA A 8 1.39 3.73 -1.44
N ILE A 9 0.84 3.08 -0.41
CA ILE A 9 1.50 2.84 0.87
C ILE A 9 2.20 1.47 0.80
N VAL A 10 3.53 1.44 0.95
CA VAL A 10 4.31 0.20 0.93
C VAL A 10 4.79 -0.16 2.32
N ARG A 11 4.29 -1.27 2.88
CA ARG A 11 4.63 -1.74 4.24
C ARG A 11 4.69 -3.26 4.28
N GLN A 12 5.74 -3.85 4.86
CA GLN A 12 5.79 -5.31 5.00
C GLN A 12 4.66 -5.89 5.86
N LYS A 13 4.27 -5.18 6.93
CA LYS A 13 3.14 -5.51 7.79
C LYS A 13 2.35 -4.24 8.04
N TYR A 14 1.12 -4.19 7.57
CA TYR A 14 0.23 -3.08 7.86
C TYR A 14 -0.29 -3.18 9.31
N ARG A 15 -0.37 -2.04 10.00
CA ARG A 15 -0.92 -1.93 11.36
C ARG A 15 -1.84 -0.70 11.43
N PRO A 16 -3.16 -0.87 11.56
CA PRO A 16 -4.09 0.26 11.62
C PRO A 16 -3.92 1.11 12.89
N ASP A 17 -3.35 0.53 13.95
CA ASP A 17 -3.07 1.19 15.23
C ASP A 17 -1.75 1.98 15.24
N GLY A 18 -0.92 1.86 14.20
CA GLY A 18 0.36 2.57 14.10
C GLY A 18 0.19 4.08 13.93
N GLY A 19 1.06 4.86 14.60
CA GLY A 19 0.97 6.33 14.56
C GLY A 19 1.17 6.91 13.16
N ALA A 20 2.08 6.35 12.37
CA ALA A 20 2.32 6.80 11.00
C ALA A 20 1.16 6.44 10.06
N GLU A 21 0.58 5.24 10.24
CA GLU A 21 -0.57 4.78 9.47
C GLU A 21 -1.82 5.62 9.77
N ARG A 22 -2.05 5.99 11.03
CA ARG A 22 -3.14 6.92 11.43
C ARG A 22 -2.97 8.29 10.81
N PHE A 23 -1.74 8.82 10.76
CA PHE A 23 -1.46 10.09 10.10
C PHE A 23 -1.86 10.06 8.62
N ILE A 24 -1.46 9.01 7.91
CA ILE A 24 -1.81 8.84 6.50
C ILE A 24 -3.33 8.67 6.34
N ALA A 25 -3.98 7.79 7.11
CA ALA A 25 -5.43 7.60 7.04
C ALA A 25 -6.22 8.91 7.24
N ARG A 26 -5.77 9.77 8.16
CA ARG A 26 -6.38 11.10 8.38
C ARG A 26 -6.11 12.08 7.26
N ALA A 27 -4.90 12.10 6.71
CA ALA A 27 -4.61 12.92 5.54
C ALA A 27 -5.49 12.52 4.35
N LEU A 28 -5.73 11.22 4.16
CA LEU A 28 -6.57 10.69 3.08
C LEU A 28 -8.06 10.97 3.26
N ASP A 29 -8.56 10.81 4.49
CA ASP A 29 -9.90 11.23 4.88
C ASP A 29 -10.13 12.73 4.59
N ALA A 30 -9.13 13.57 4.90
CA ALA A 30 -9.17 14.99 4.55
C ALA A 30 -9.03 15.27 3.04
N LEU A 31 -8.34 14.38 2.31
CA LEU A 31 -8.16 14.46 0.85
C LEU A 31 -9.31 13.80 0.06
N SER A 32 -10.38 13.33 0.71
CA SER A 32 -11.49 12.52 0.14
C SER A 32 -12.41 13.26 -0.85
N SER A 33 -11.85 14.14 -1.69
CA SER A 33 -12.41 14.37 -3.02
C SER A 33 -12.15 13.14 -3.89
N ASP A 34 -13.10 12.82 -4.78
CA ASP A 34 -13.13 11.72 -5.79
C ASP A 34 -11.86 11.55 -6.65
N ALA A 35 -10.84 12.38 -6.45
CA ALA A 35 -9.62 12.43 -7.22
C ALA A 35 -8.47 11.61 -6.60
N LEU A 36 -8.66 10.80 -5.55
CA LEU A 36 -7.57 10.02 -4.95
C LEU A 36 -7.90 8.52 -4.84
N GLU A 37 -7.03 7.68 -5.40
CA GLU A 37 -7.11 6.22 -5.29
C GLU A 37 -6.03 5.70 -4.33
N LEU A 38 -6.43 5.24 -3.14
CA LEU A 38 -5.50 4.68 -2.17
C LEU A 38 -5.21 3.21 -2.46
N ASN A 39 -3.91 2.90 -2.56
CA ASN A 39 -3.40 1.57 -2.73
C ASN A 39 -2.48 1.20 -1.56
N VAL A 40 -2.59 -0.01 -1.02
CA VAL A 40 -1.70 -0.52 0.04
C VAL A 40 -1.02 -1.79 -0.41
N ILE A 41 0.30 -1.78 -0.49
CA ILE A 41 1.11 -2.94 -0.88
C ILE A 41 1.76 -3.53 0.36
N THR A 42 1.40 -4.77 0.69
CA THR A 42 1.88 -5.42 1.92
C THR A 42 2.11 -6.92 1.78
N ARG A 43 2.99 -7.50 2.60
CA ARG A 43 3.15 -8.98 2.63
C ARG A 43 1.96 -9.65 3.30
N GLN A 44 1.33 -8.96 4.24
CA GLN A 44 0.20 -9.47 5.00
C GLN A 44 -0.70 -8.32 5.44
N TRP A 45 -1.99 -8.49 5.22
CA TRP A 45 -3.03 -7.61 5.72
C TRP A 45 -3.62 -8.15 7.03
N GLN A 46 -3.84 -7.27 8.01
CA GLN A 46 -4.50 -7.58 9.27
C GLN A 46 -5.39 -6.39 9.65
N GLY A 47 -6.69 -6.61 9.78
CA GLY A 47 -7.68 -5.60 10.15
C GLY A 47 -8.77 -5.37 9.10
N ASP A 48 -9.68 -4.48 9.42
CA ASP A 48 -10.81 -4.15 8.55
C ASP A 48 -10.36 -3.36 7.32
N THR A 49 -11.00 -3.65 6.19
CA THR A 49 -10.72 -2.99 4.91
C THR A 49 -11.72 -1.88 4.68
N HIS A 50 -11.24 -0.66 4.39
CA HIS A 50 -12.10 0.39 3.85
C HIS A 50 -12.47 0.02 2.41
N PRO A 51 -13.73 0.22 1.96
CA PRO A 51 -14.14 -0.12 0.60
C PRO A 51 -13.34 0.61 -0.48
N ASP A 52 -12.89 1.83 -0.21
CA ASP A 52 -12.11 2.66 -1.16
C ASP A 52 -10.60 2.35 -1.16
N TRP A 53 -10.16 1.31 -0.45
CA TRP A 53 -8.75 0.96 -0.35
C TRP A 53 -8.42 -0.29 -1.18
N HIS A 54 -7.45 -0.15 -2.07
CA HIS A 54 -6.98 -1.26 -2.88
C HIS A 54 -5.78 -1.95 -2.23
N ILE A 55 -6.02 -3.12 -1.66
CA ILE A 55 -4.97 -3.88 -0.96
C ILE A 55 -4.31 -4.87 -1.92
N HIS A 56 -2.99 -4.76 -2.06
CA HIS A 56 -2.15 -5.62 -2.89
C HIS A 56 -1.25 -6.48 -2.00
N LEU A 57 -1.53 -7.78 -1.98
CA LEU A 57 -0.72 -8.75 -1.24
C LEU A 57 0.51 -9.14 -2.05
N CYS A 58 1.69 -8.78 -1.54
CA CYS A 58 2.97 -9.00 -2.17
C CYS A 58 3.94 -9.68 -1.19
N ASN A 59 4.02 -11.02 -1.24
CA ASN A 59 4.82 -11.81 -0.31
C ASN A 59 5.85 -12.70 -1.02
N PRO A 60 6.94 -12.13 -1.57
CA PRO A 60 7.98 -12.92 -2.21
C PRO A 60 8.72 -13.79 -1.19
N LYS A 61 9.21 -14.96 -1.65
CA LYS A 61 10.04 -15.88 -0.85
C LYS A 61 11.23 -15.14 -0.23
N LYS A 62 11.60 -15.53 0.99
CA LYS A 62 12.69 -14.92 1.77
C LYS A 62 13.72 -16.00 2.13
N TYR A 63 15.00 -15.67 2.01
CA TYR A 63 16.12 -16.56 2.34
C TYR A 63 16.96 -16.04 3.53
N GLY A 64 16.78 -14.76 3.90
CA GLY A 64 17.48 -14.08 4.99
C GLY A 64 17.03 -12.62 5.13
N ARG A 65 17.49 -11.90 6.17
CA ARG A 65 17.02 -10.53 6.50
C ARG A 65 17.14 -9.55 5.33
N ILE A 66 18.28 -9.52 4.65
CA ILE A 66 18.53 -8.61 3.52
C ILE A 66 17.60 -8.97 2.34
N SER A 67 17.52 -10.25 1.96
CA SER A 67 16.63 -10.71 0.89
C SER A 67 15.15 -10.42 1.16
N ARG A 68 14.77 -10.39 2.44
CA ARG A 68 13.40 -10.07 2.85
C ARG A 68 13.05 -8.62 2.50
N GLU A 69 13.95 -7.69 2.80
CA GLU A 69 13.76 -6.26 2.50
C GLU A 69 13.85 -6.00 0.99
N SER A 70 14.96 -6.41 0.35
CA SER A 70 15.19 -6.12 -1.07
C SER A 70 14.22 -6.84 -2.00
N GLY A 71 13.88 -8.10 -1.69
CA GLY A 71 12.90 -8.87 -2.42
C GLY A 71 11.51 -8.28 -2.33
N PHE A 72 11.11 -7.81 -1.13
CA PHE A 72 9.83 -7.13 -0.96
C PHE A 72 9.77 -5.81 -1.74
N ALA A 73 10.81 -4.98 -1.63
CA ALA A 73 10.86 -3.71 -2.36
C ALA A 73 10.76 -3.90 -3.88
N LYS A 74 11.48 -4.90 -4.43
CA LYS A 74 11.41 -5.23 -5.86
C LYS A 74 10.02 -5.71 -6.28
N ALA A 75 9.42 -6.61 -5.50
CA ALA A 75 8.11 -7.15 -5.80
C ALA A 75 6.99 -6.11 -5.65
N ALA A 76 7.09 -5.23 -4.65
CA ALA A 76 6.15 -4.12 -4.47
C ALA A 76 6.22 -3.12 -5.64
N ARG A 77 7.44 -2.82 -6.12
CA ARG A 77 7.62 -1.98 -7.31
C ARG A 77 6.98 -2.60 -8.54
N ALA A 78 7.23 -3.89 -8.78
CA ALA A 78 6.64 -4.61 -9.91
C ALA A 78 5.10 -4.58 -9.83
N CYS A 79 4.54 -4.92 -8.67
CA CYS A 79 3.10 -4.86 -8.42
C CYS A 79 2.49 -3.48 -8.71
N TRP A 80 3.20 -2.40 -8.37
CA TRP A 80 2.74 -1.05 -8.68
C TRP A 80 2.79 -0.71 -10.18
N GLN A 81 3.85 -1.16 -10.86
CA GLN A 81 4.09 -0.89 -12.27
C GLN A 81 3.19 -1.72 -13.21
N GLU A 82 2.70 -2.88 -12.77
CA GLU A 82 1.84 -3.77 -13.56
C GLU A 82 0.41 -3.25 -13.78
N LYS A 83 -0.01 -2.21 -13.04
CA LYS A 83 -1.30 -1.52 -13.27
C LYS A 83 -1.10 -0.31 -14.19
N PRO A 84 -1.48 -0.37 -15.49
CA PRO A 84 -1.31 0.75 -16.41
C PRO A 84 -2.15 1.96 -15.97
N LEU A 85 -1.71 3.14 -16.45
CA LEU A 85 -2.39 4.43 -16.34
C LEU A 85 -3.77 4.41 -17.00
#